data_AF-D3CWF4-F1
#
_entry.id   AF-D3CWF4-F1
#
_cell.length_a   1.000
_cell.length_b   1.000
_cell.length_c   1.000
_cell.angle_alpha   90.00
_cell.angle_beta   90.00
_cell.angle_gamma   90.00
#
_symmetry.space_group_name_H-M   'P 1'
#
loop_
_entity.id
_entity.type
_entity.pdbx_description
1 polymer ?
#
loop_
_entity_poly.entity_id
_entity_poly.type
_entity_poly.pdbx_seq_one_letter_code
_entity_poly.pdbx_strand_id
1 'polypeptide(L)'
;MITPTVDFEALRSELRATLRRGARARSLLDRMALVDLLIPAKPNEEAPPDAQRALEAARLVADTVDALDPPIDRIMSIMLCLAPGTAGMTLSARRTRAADLVDVQPVTFRSEERYEQAFVTELALALYGRLTGCA
;
A
#
# COMPACT_ATOMS: atom_id res chain seq x y z
N MET A 1 22.72 -0.02 -17.78
CA MET A 1 21.89 -0.35 -16.60
C MET A 1 20.44 -0.20 -17.02
N ILE A 2 19.72 -1.31 -17.16
CA ILE A 2 18.29 -1.26 -17.45
C ILE A 2 17.63 -1.13 -16.09
N THR A 3 17.26 0.08 -15.70
CA THR A 3 16.36 0.26 -14.55
C THR A 3 15.10 -0.52 -14.89
N PRO A 4 14.70 -1.57 -14.15
CA PRO A 4 13.40 -2.17 -14.38
C PRO A 4 12.39 -1.04 -14.16
N THR A 5 11.74 -0.61 -15.23
CA THR A 5 10.64 0.35 -15.15
C THR A 5 9.58 -0.31 -14.30
N VAL A 6 9.41 0.17 -13.08
CA VAL A 6 8.33 -0.26 -12.19
C VAL A 6 7.02 -0.09 -12.97
N ASP A 7 6.28 -1.16 -13.18
CA ASP A 7 5.00 -1.07 -13.86
C ASP A 7 3.97 -0.47 -12.89
N PHE A 8 3.49 0.73 -13.21
CA PHE A 8 2.50 1.44 -12.40
C PHE A 8 1.20 0.65 -12.25
N GLU A 9 0.73 0.00 -13.31
CA GLU A 9 -0.52 -0.76 -13.27
C GLU A 9 -0.37 -2.03 -12.43
N ALA A 10 0.78 -2.69 -12.52
CA ALA A 10 1.12 -3.80 -11.65
C ALA A 10 1.18 -3.36 -10.18
N LEU A 11 1.85 -2.25 -9.88
CA LEU A 11 1.94 -1.68 -8.53
C LEU A 11 0.56 -1.35 -7.96
N ARG A 12 -0.28 -0.65 -8.73
CA ARG A 12 -1.65 -0.30 -8.34
C ARG A 12 -2.50 -1.53 -8.07
N SER A 13 -2.42 -2.54 -8.93
CA SER A 13 -3.13 -3.81 -8.77
C SER A 13 -2.71 -4.55 -7.49
N GLU A 14 -1.41 -4.65 -7.24
CA GLU A 14 -0.85 -5.32 -6.06
C GLU A 14 -1.16 -4.57 -4.76
N LEU A 15 -1.18 -3.24 -4.77
CA LEU A 15 -1.64 -2.43 -3.63
C LEU A 15 -3.11 -2.69 -3.32
N ARG A 16 -3.98 -2.69 -4.34
CA ARG A 16 -5.41 -3.00 -4.18
C ARG A 16 -5.63 -4.38 -3.56
N ALA A 17 -4.88 -5.38 -4.01
CA ALA A 17 -4.97 -6.72 -3.46
C ALA A 17 -4.48 -6.79 -2.00
N THR A 18 -3.46 -6.00 -1.66
CA THR A 18 -2.88 -5.90 -0.31
C THR A 18 -3.86 -5.34 0.72
N LEU A 19 -4.85 -4.53 0.31
CA LEU A 19 -5.92 -4.05 1.19
C LEU A 19 -6.63 -5.18 1.96
N ARG A 20 -6.70 -6.40 1.41
CA ARG A 20 -7.36 -7.53 2.07
C ARG A 20 -6.66 -7.96 3.36
N ARG A 21 -5.32 -7.93 3.39
CA ARG A 21 -4.48 -8.42 4.50
C ARG A 21 -3.73 -7.30 5.24
N GLY A 22 -3.64 -6.12 4.64
CA GLY A 22 -2.82 -5.00 5.11
C GLY A 22 -1.36 -5.09 4.66
N ALA A 23 -0.60 -4.02 4.88
CA ALA A 23 0.79 -3.85 4.45
C ALA A 23 1.81 -3.99 5.60
N ARG A 24 1.45 -4.63 6.71
CA ARG A 24 2.43 -4.98 7.75
C ARG A 24 3.39 -6.05 7.21
N ALA A 25 4.65 -6.02 7.66
CA ALA A 25 5.69 -6.95 7.20
C ALA A 25 5.23 -8.43 7.22
N ARG A 26 4.59 -8.87 8.30
CA ARG A 26 4.05 -10.25 8.38
C ARG A 26 3.00 -10.55 7.31
N SER A 27 2.11 -9.60 7.01
CA SER A 27 1.10 -9.75 5.95
C SER A 27 1.74 -9.73 4.56
N LEU A 28 2.81 -8.95 4.37
CA LEU A 28 3.53 -8.84 3.11
C LEU A 28 4.31 -10.10 2.73
N LEU A 29 4.70 -10.93 3.70
CA LEU A 29 5.25 -12.26 3.43
C LEU A 29 4.28 -13.14 2.62
N ASP A 30 2.97 -12.92 2.75
CA ASP A 30 1.96 -13.63 1.97
C ASP A 30 1.61 -12.90 0.65
N ARG A 31 2.29 -11.77 0.36
CA ARG A 31 2.09 -10.85 -0.78
C ARG A 31 3.43 -10.43 -1.41
N MET A 32 4.32 -11.39 -1.63
CA MET A 32 5.66 -11.13 -2.16
C MET A 32 5.68 -10.42 -3.52
N ALA A 33 4.63 -10.54 -4.35
CA ALA A 33 4.52 -9.78 -5.60
C ALA A 33 4.61 -8.26 -5.39
N LEU A 34 3.99 -7.71 -4.33
CA LEU A 34 4.15 -6.30 -3.99
C LEU A 34 5.58 -6.01 -3.50
N VAL A 35 6.14 -6.91 -2.68
CA VAL A 35 7.52 -6.78 -2.17
C VAL A 35 8.55 -6.78 -3.31
N ASP A 36 8.34 -7.60 -4.34
CA ASP A 36 9.20 -7.68 -5.52
C ASP A 36 9.16 -6.39 -6.35
N LEU A 37 8.00 -5.74 -6.44
CA LEU A 37 7.85 -4.44 -7.10
C LEU A 37 8.52 -3.31 -6.32
N LEU A 38 8.40 -3.33 -4.99
CA LEU A 38 8.91 -2.26 -4.12
C LEU A 38 10.40 -2.39 -3.81
N ILE A 39 10.86 -3.62 -3.53
CA ILE A 39 12.20 -3.97 -3.09
C ILE A 39 12.69 -5.15 -3.94
N PRO A 40 13.01 -4.95 -5.24
CA PRO A 40 13.35 -6.03 -6.14
C PRO A 40 14.64 -6.75 -5.70
N ALA A 41 14.64 -8.08 -5.80
CA ALA A 41 15.86 -8.85 -5.63
C ALA A 41 16.83 -8.55 -6.78
N LYS A 42 18.07 -8.19 -6.45
CA LYS A 42 19.07 -7.87 -7.47
C LYS A 42 19.64 -9.16 -8.06
N PRO A 43 19.77 -9.30 -9.40
CA PRO A 43 20.13 -10.57 -10.04
C PRO A 43 21.50 -11.16 -9.71
N ASN A 44 22.39 -10.44 -9.03
CA ASN A 44 23.78 -10.88 -8.78
C ASN A 44 24.29 -10.52 -7.37
N GLU A 45 23.40 -10.12 -6.46
CA GLU A 45 23.73 -9.90 -5.06
C GLU A 45 23.06 -11.02 -4.25
N GLU A 46 23.65 -11.42 -3.13
CA GLU A 46 22.98 -12.31 -2.19
C GLU A 46 21.70 -11.61 -1.71
N ALA A 47 20.56 -12.06 -2.23
CA ALA A 47 19.30 -11.39 -1.99
C ALA A 47 19.00 -11.41 -0.48
N PRO A 48 18.68 -10.25 0.13
CA PRO A 48 18.29 -10.23 1.53
C PRO A 48 17.09 -11.17 1.73
N PRO A 49 17.00 -11.86 2.88
CA PRO A 49 15.89 -12.78 3.15
C PRO A 49 14.53 -12.11 2.94
N ASP A 50 13.52 -12.86 2.50
CA ASP A 50 12.19 -12.31 2.23
C ASP A 50 11.58 -11.57 3.42
N ALA A 51 11.88 -12.00 4.65
CA ALA A 51 11.47 -11.31 5.87
C ALA A 51 12.06 -9.90 5.98
N GLN A 52 13.33 -9.72 5.58
CA GLN A 52 13.99 -8.42 5.57
C GLN A 52 13.40 -7.53 4.47
N ARG A 53 13.21 -8.07 3.26
CA ARG A 53 12.57 -7.34 2.14
C ARG A 53 11.14 -6.92 2.47
N ALA A 54 10.37 -7.80 3.09
CA ALA A 54 9.00 -7.50 3.53
C ALA A 54 8.97 -6.43 4.64
N LEU A 55 9.96 -6.41 5.53
CA LEU A 55 10.10 -5.35 6.54
C LEU A 55 10.43 -4.00 5.89
N GLU A 56 11.36 -3.97 4.94
CA GLU A 56 11.72 -2.77 4.18
C GLU A 56 10.54 -2.26 3.33
N ALA A 57 9.84 -3.15 2.64
CA ALA A 57 8.64 -2.83 1.89
C ALA A 57 7.53 -2.25 2.80
N ALA A 58 7.31 -2.84 3.99
CA ALA A 58 6.34 -2.33 4.95
C ALA A 58 6.69 -0.92 5.43
N ARG A 59 7.98 -0.64 5.69
CA ARG A 59 8.47 0.70 6.05
C ARG A 59 8.26 1.69 4.91
N LEU A 60 8.65 1.33 3.68
CA LEU A 60 8.46 2.18 2.51
C LEU A 60 6.98 2.53 2.31
N VAL A 61 6.07 1.55 2.43
CA VAL A 61 4.63 1.81 2.33
C VAL A 61 4.15 2.73 3.45
N ALA A 62 4.55 2.48 4.70
CA ALA A 62 4.16 3.32 5.83
C ALA A 62 4.65 4.76 5.68
N ASP A 63 5.93 4.96 5.38
CA ASP A 63 6.54 6.28 5.18
C ASP A 63 5.93 7.02 3.98
N THR A 64 5.39 6.29 3.01
CA THR A 64 4.71 6.90 1.85
C THR A 64 3.29 7.27 2.19
N VAL A 65 2.57 6.43 2.95
CA VAL A 65 1.23 6.74 3.47
C VAL A 65 1.28 7.96 4.38
N ASP A 66 2.25 8.04 5.28
CA ASP A 66 2.41 9.15 6.23
C ASP A 66 2.76 10.48 5.54
N ALA A 67 3.23 10.43 4.29
CA ALA A 67 3.55 11.60 3.48
C ALA A 67 2.39 12.07 2.57
N LEU A 68 1.26 11.35 2.54
CA LEU A 68 0.09 11.76 1.76
C LEU A 68 -0.63 12.93 2.44
N ASP A 69 -1.33 13.73 1.64
CA ASP A 69 -2.14 14.82 2.17
C ASP A 69 -3.36 14.30 2.96
N PRO A 70 -3.73 14.96 4.08
CA PRO A 70 -4.96 14.63 4.78
C PRO A 70 -6.22 14.81 3.91
N PRO A 71 -7.24 13.94 4.04
CA PRO A 71 -7.35 12.82 4.99
C PRO A 71 -6.82 11.47 4.45
N ILE A 72 -6.13 11.46 3.30
CA ILE A 72 -5.76 10.23 2.58
C ILE A 72 -4.75 9.41 3.39
N ASP A 73 -3.80 10.07 4.05
CA ASP A 73 -2.86 9.48 5.01
C ASP A 73 -3.56 8.56 6.02
N ARG A 74 -4.56 9.08 6.73
CA ARG A 74 -5.30 8.37 7.79
C ARG A 74 -6.13 7.25 7.20
N ILE A 75 -6.79 7.51 6.08
CA ILE A 75 -7.62 6.52 5.38
C ILE A 75 -6.76 5.33 4.94
N MET A 76 -5.63 5.58 4.27
CA MET A 76 -4.75 4.52 3.79
C MET A 76 -4.03 3.82 4.94
N SER A 77 -3.68 4.53 6.00
CA SER A 77 -3.15 3.95 7.23
C SER A 77 -4.16 2.98 7.88
N ILE A 78 -5.45 3.33 7.90
CA ILE A 78 -6.51 2.42 8.34
C ILE A 78 -6.60 1.23 7.39
N MET A 79 -6.80 1.48 6.09
CA MET A 79 -7.09 0.48 5.06
C MET A 79 -5.98 -0.57 4.90
N LEU A 80 -4.73 -0.19 5.13
CA LEU A 80 -3.55 -1.05 5.07
C LEU A 80 -3.15 -1.65 6.42
N CYS A 81 -3.98 -1.51 7.45
CA CYS A 81 -3.73 -1.97 8.81
C CYS A 81 -2.48 -1.35 9.48
N LEU A 82 -2.06 -0.16 9.08
CA LEU A 82 -0.88 0.52 9.65
C LEU A 82 -1.25 1.30 10.91
N ALA A 83 -2.45 1.86 10.96
CA ALA A 83 -2.94 2.61 12.11
C ALA A 83 -3.09 1.72 13.37
N PRO A 84 -2.93 2.27 14.58
CA PRO A 84 -3.19 1.55 15.83
C PRO A 84 -4.61 0.96 15.90
N GLY A 85 -4.72 -0.25 16.45
CA GLY A 85 -6.01 -0.94 16.61
C GLY A 85 -6.62 -1.52 15.32
N THR A 86 -5.90 -1.50 14.20
CA THR A 86 -6.39 -2.06 12.92
C THR A 86 -5.92 -3.49 12.65
N ALA A 87 -5.01 -4.01 13.48
CA ALA A 87 -4.54 -5.39 13.40
C ALA A 87 -5.73 -6.36 13.59
N GLY A 88 -5.84 -7.35 12.69
CA GLY A 88 -6.90 -8.36 12.75
C GLY A 88 -8.29 -7.87 12.32
N MET A 89 -8.47 -6.57 12.00
CA MET A 89 -9.74 -6.10 11.44
C MET A 89 -10.02 -6.75 10.08
N THR A 90 -11.29 -6.86 9.73
CA THR A 90 -11.69 -7.24 8.36
C THR A 90 -11.59 -6.03 7.44
N LEU A 91 -11.45 -6.27 6.13
CA LEU A 91 -11.50 -5.17 5.14
C LEU A 91 -12.84 -4.41 5.20
N SER A 92 -13.94 -5.09 5.51
CA SER A 92 -15.24 -4.44 5.69
C SER A 92 -15.23 -3.45 6.85
N ALA A 93 -14.70 -3.86 8.02
CA ALA A 93 -14.63 -2.99 9.19
C ALA A 93 -13.69 -1.79 8.95
N ARG A 94 -12.59 -1.99 8.20
CA ARG A 94 -11.70 -0.91 7.78
C ARG A 94 -12.39 0.09 6.86
N ARG A 95 -13.15 -0.40 5.87
CA ARG A 95 -13.95 0.46 4.98
C ARG A 95 -14.96 1.30 5.74
N THR A 96 -15.63 0.71 6.73
CA THR A 96 -16.55 1.48 7.60
C THR A 96 -15.81 2.63 8.27
N ARG A 97 -14.70 2.34 8.96
CA ARG A 97 -13.92 3.35 9.66
C ARG A 97 -13.31 4.41 8.73
N ALA A 98 -12.91 4.03 7.52
CA ALA A 98 -12.40 4.96 6.52
C ALA A 98 -13.50 5.84 5.93
N ALA A 99 -14.70 5.29 5.71
CA ALA A 99 -15.86 6.02 5.20
C ALA A 99 -16.34 7.09 6.19
N ASP A 100 -16.26 6.81 7.50
CA ASP A 100 -16.59 7.76 8.56
C ASP A 100 -15.69 9.03 8.50
N LEU A 101 -14.45 8.92 8.02
CA LEU A 101 -13.52 10.06 7.91
C LEU A 101 -13.88 11.04 6.79
N VAL A 102 -14.71 10.62 5.83
CA VAL A 102 -15.14 11.43 4.69
C VAL A 102 -16.67 11.59 4.63
N ASP A 103 -17.36 11.26 5.72
CA ASP A 103 -18.81 11.38 5.90
C ASP A 103 -19.65 10.72 4.79
N VAL A 104 -19.30 9.48 4.43
CA VAL A 104 -20.07 8.69 3.45
C VAL A 104 -20.41 7.30 3.96
N GLN A 105 -21.35 6.65 3.28
CA GLN A 105 -21.67 5.26 3.55
C GLN A 105 -20.52 4.33 3.12
N PRO A 106 -20.25 3.22 3.83
CA PRO A 106 -19.17 2.28 3.48
C PRO A 106 -19.31 1.68 2.07
N VAL A 107 -20.56 1.52 1.60
CA VAL A 107 -20.85 1.07 0.23
C VAL A 107 -20.45 2.12 -0.81
N THR A 108 -20.69 3.40 -0.52
CA THR A 108 -20.30 4.53 -1.38
C THR A 108 -18.78 4.65 -1.43
N PHE A 109 -18.10 4.56 -0.28
CA PHE A 109 -16.64 4.58 -0.19
C PHE A 109 -15.98 3.49 -1.06
N ARG A 110 -16.57 2.30 -1.10
CA ARG A 110 -16.07 1.18 -1.90
C ARG A 110 -16.34 1.33 -3.39
N SER A 111 -17.55 1.78 -3.75
CA SER A 111 -18.06 1.66 -5.12
C SER A 111 -17.74 2.86 -5.99
N GLU A 112 -17.72 4.07 -5.44
CA GLU A 112 -17.42 5.28 -6.19
C GLU A 112 -15.92 5.39 -6.49
N GLU A 113 -15.58 5.80 -7.70
CA GLU A 113 -14.18 5.90 -8.15
C GLU A 113 -13.37 6.90 -7.34
N ARG A 114 -13.99 8.00 -6.89
CA ARG A 114 -13.36 9.09 -6.15
C ARG A 114 -12.91 8.76 -4.72
N TYR A 115 -13.20 7.56 -4.20
CA TYR A 115 -12.85 7.17 -2.83
C TYR A 115 -11.79 6.07 -2.82
N GLU A 116 -12.12 4.81 -2.43
CA GLU A 116 -11.12 3.74 -2.25
C GLU A 116 -10.20 3.60 -3.48
N GLN A 117 -10.77 3.68 -4.69
CA GLN A 117 -9.99 3.53 -5.92
C GLN A 117 -9.05 4.71 -6.17
N ALA A 118 -9.53 5.94 -5.98
CA ALA A 118 -8.70 7.14 -6.05
C ALA A 118 -7.59 7.10 -5.00
N PHE A 119 -7.89 6.78 -3.74
CA PHE A 119 -6.89 6.76 -2.66
C PHE A 119 -5.81 5.69 -2.85
N VAL A 120 -6.18 4.52 -3.41
CA VAL A 120 -5.18 3.52 -3.84
C VAL A 120 -4.32 4.05 -4.99
N THR A 121 -4.92 4.79 -5.92
CA THR A 121 -4.21 5.39 -7.06
C THR A 121 -3.23 6.46 -6.59
N GLU A 122 -3.64 7.33 -5.66
CA GLU A 122 -2.77 8.35 -5.04
C GLU A 122 -1.56 7.70 -4.33
N LEU A 123 -1.80 6.67 -3.53
CA LEU A 123 -0.71 5.92 -2.90
C LEU A 123 0.22 5.27 -3.94
N ALA A 124 -0.34 4.68 -5.00
CA ALA A 124 0.44 4.08 -6.07
C ALA A 124 1.31 5.12 -6.79
N LEU A 125 0.79 6.31 -7.05
CA LEU A 125 1.54 7.42 -7.65
C LEU A 125 2.68 7.89 -6.73
N ALA A 126 2.41 8.06 -5.44
CA ALA A 126 3.41 8.45 -4.46
C ALA A 126 4.55 7.41 -4.34
N LEU A 127 4.20 6.12 -4.32
CA LEU A 127 5.19 5.03 -4.32
C LEU A 127 5.97 5.01 -5.64
N TYR A 128 5.30 5.14 -6.77
CA TYR A 128 5.93 5.17 -8.09
C TYR A 128 6.93 6.33 -8.22
N GLY A 129 6.58 7.53 -7.76
CA GLY A 129 7.48 8.69 -7.75
C GLY A 129 8.73 8.44 -6.91
N ARG A 130 8.57 7.85 -5.72
CA ARG A 130 9.70 7.45 -4.86
C ARG A 130 10.61 6.40 -5.50
N LEU A 131 10.03 5.42 -6.19
CA LEU A 131 10.79 4.33 -6.84
C LEU A 131 11.55 4.79 -8.09
N THR A 132 11.02 5.79 -8.80
CA THR A 132 11.59 6.30 -10.05
C THR A 132 12.45 7.56 -9.87
N GLY A 133 12.45 8.16 -8.68
CA GLY A 133 13.19 9.39 -8.39
C GLY A 133 12.52 10.65 -8.97
N CYS A 134 11.25 10.56 -9.35
CA CYS A 134 10.42 11.70 -9.72
C CYS A 134 9.76 12.24 -8.44
N ALA A 135 10.49 13.03 -7.66
CA ALA A 135 9.99 13.77 -6.51
C ALA A 135 10.44 15.24 -6.61
#